data_AF-A0A3D2B6A7-F1
#
_entry.id   AF-A0A3D2B6A7-F1
#
_cell.length_a   1.000
_cell.length_b   1.000
_cell.length_c   1.000
_cell.angle_alpha   90.00
_cell.angle_beta   90.00
_cell.angle_gamma   90.00
#
_symmetry.space_group_name_H-M   'P 1'
#
loop_
_entity.id
_entity.type
_entity.pdbx_description
1 polymer ?
#
loop_
_entity_poly.entity_id
_entity_poly.type
_entity_poly.pdbx_seq_one_letter_code
_entity_poly.pdbx_strand_id
1 'polypeptide(L)'
;TSSGETVTWQPQPFTAEQSVKAIERAMDIVVQPPVHAFYTTQFAGDMCARFDNEAMTLLQTWSEEDLLRVQENLIGHLVTQKRLKLSPTLFIATLDSEMDVISVCNLTGNVIKETLGTQKRQILSASLADFLNHLHPLV
;
A
#
# COMPACT_ATOMS: atom_id res chain seq x y z
N THR A 1 32.16 10.83 -13.86
CA THR A 1 32.41 9.43 -13.46
C THR A 1 31.14 8.89 -12.87
N SER A 2 30.40 8.13 -13.67
CA SER A 2 29.14 7.48 -13.31
C SER A 2 29.42 6.34 -12.34
N SER A 3 29.03 6.52 -11.09
CA SER A 3 28.99 5.48 -10.05
C SER A 3 27.54 5.30 -9.58
N GLY A 4 26.59 5.27 -10.53
CA GLY A 4 25.18 5.60 -10.29
C GLY A 4 24.23 4.41 -10.43
N GLU A 5 24.40 3.36 -9.63
CA GLU A 5 23.43 2.23 -9.56
C GLU A 5 22.49 2.32 -8.35
N THR A 6 22.75 3.21 -7.40
CA THR A 6 21.89 3.40 -6.22
C THR A 6 21.72 4.88 -5.91
N VAL A 7 20.56 5.23 -5.34
CA VAL A 7 20.25 6.58 -4.86
C VAL A 7 20.17 6.55 -3.35
N THR A 8 20.85 7.48 -2.68
CA THR A 8 20.61 7.76 -1.26
C THR A 8 19.42 8.68 -1.16
N TRP A 9 18.50 8.39 -0.24
CA TRP A 9 17.26 9.14 -0.10
C TRP A 9 16.95 9.42 1.36
N GLN A 10 16.08 10.40 1.57
CA GLN A 10 15.47 10.74 2.84
C GLN A 10 14.03 11.19 2.57
N PRO A 11 13.10 11.02 3.52
CA PRO A 11 11.72 11.45 3.31
C PRO A 11 11.65 12.95 3.01
N GLN A 12 10.75 13.33 2.11
CA GLN A 12 10.48 14.72 1.72
C GLN A 12 9.02 15.07 1.98
N PRO A 13 8.71 16.36 2.22
CA PRO A 13 7.33 16.82 2.31
C PRO A 13 6.52 16.46 1.06
N PHE A 14 5.28 16.03 1.25
CA PHE A 14 4.36 15.78 0.15
C PHE A 14 3.78 17.11 -0.36
N THR A 15 3.85 17.35 -1.67
CA THR A 15 3.50 18.64 -2.29
C THR A 15 2.23 18.62 -3.15
N ALA A 16 1.73 17.45 -3.52
CA ALA A 16 0.50 17.31 -4.32
C ALA A 16 -0.78 17.37 -3.45
N GLU A 17 -1.95 17.20 -4.08
CA GLU A 17 -3.20 16.99 -3.33
C GLU A 17 -3.06 15.73 -2.47
N GLN A 18 -3.19 15.89 -1.15
CA GLN A 18 -3.08 14.80 -0.18
C GLN A 18 -4.33 13.90 -0.19
N SER A 19 -4.61 13.27 -1.33
CA SER A 19 -5.72 12.34 -1.47
C SER A 19 -5.48 11.32 -2.58
N VAL A 20 -6.16 10.18 -2.44
CA VAL A 20 -6.27 9.16 -3.48
C VAL A 20 -7.65 9.18 -4.14
N LYS A 21 -8.28 10.36 -4.24
CA LYS A 21 -9.63 10.54 -4.81
C LYS A 21 -9.76 10.07 -6.26
N ALA A 22 -8.66 9.94 -7.02
CA ALA A 22 -8.74 9.35 -8.35
C ALA A 22 -9.23 7.90 -8.28
N ILE A 23 -8.82 7.15 -7.24
CA ILE A 23 -9.29 5.77 -6.99
C ILE A 23 -10.79 5.77 -6.69
N GLU A 24 -11.24 6.66 -5.79
CA GLU A 24 -12.65 6.77 -5.42
C GLU A 24 -13.54 7.04 -6.63
N ARG A 25 -13.15 8.01 -7.47
CA ARG A 25 -13.87 8.36 -8.71
C ARG A 25 -13.86 7.21 -9.72
N ALA A 26 -12.73 6.53 -9.90
CA ALA A 26 -12.60 5.46 -10.88
C ALA A 26 -13.39 4.20 -10.49
N MET A 27 -13.47 3.90 -9.19
CA MET A 27 -14.06 2.67 -8.68
C MET A 27 -15.49 2.83 -8.14
N ASP A 28 -15.95 4.08 -7.95
CA ASP A 28 -17.21 4.44 -7.30
C ASP A 28 -17.29 3.86 -5.88
N ILE A 29 -16.25 4.13 -5.08
CA ILE A 29 -16.13 3.73 -3.67
C ILE A 29 -15.64 4.89 -2.81
N VAL A 30 -15.80 4.77 -1.49
CA VAL A 30 -15.10 5.62 -0.52
C VAL A 30 -13.91 4.85 0.01
N VAL A 31 -12.70 5.42 -0.09
CA VAL A 31 -11.48 4.79 0.40
C VAL A 31 -11.29 5.10 1.88
N GLN A 32 -10.83 4.11 2.65
CA GLN A 32 -10.52 4.27 4.07
C GLN A 32 -9.56 5.47 4.30
N PRO A 33 -9.89 6.42 5.19
CA PRO A 33 -9.05 7.59 5.44
C PRO A 33 -7.57 7.30 5.75
N PRO A 34 -7.21 6.23 6.50
CA PRO A 34 -5.81 5.87 6.70
C PRO A 34 -5.04 5.58 5.41
N VAL A 35 -5.68 5.10 4.35
CA VAL A 35 -5.00 4.82 3.06
C VAL A 35 -4.69 6.12 2.31
N HIS A 36 -5.57 7.13 2.40
CA HIS A 36 -5.24 8.47 1.90
C HIS A 36 -3.98 9.00 2.59
N ALA A 37 -3.93 8.95 3.92
CA ALA A 37 -2.79 9.41 4.69
C ALA A 37 -1.51 8.61 4.35
N PHE A 38 -1.61 7.28 4.23
CA PHE A 38 -0.48 6.40 3.97
C PHE A 38 0.31 6.78 2.72
N TYR A 39 -0.38 7.05 1.61
CA TYR A 39 0.26 7.40 0.34
C TYR A 39 0.57 8.89 0.16
N THR A 40 0.12 9.76 1.08
CA THR A 40 0.21 11.21 0.88
C THR A 40 0.80 11.99 2.05
N THR A 41 1.32 11.30 3.08
CA THR A 41 2.00 11.96 4.20
C THR A 41 3.36 12.50 3.81
N GLN A 42 4.11 11.77 2.98
CA GLN A 42 5.48 12.11 2.59
C GLN A 42 5.83 11.49 1.24
N PHE A 43 6.87 12.00 0.59
CA PHE A 43 7.59 11.24 -0.41
C PHE A 43 8.70 10.42 0.24
N ALA A 44 8.78 9.14 -0.09
CA ALA A 44 9.76 8.22 0.47
C ALA A 44 10.04 7.08 -0.50
N GLY A 45 11.19 6.44 -0.36
CA GLY A 45 11.44 5.15 -0.98
C GLY A 45 10.72 4.04 -0.21
N ASP A 46 10.52 2.91 -0.89
CA ASP A 46 10.00 1.70 -0.24
C ASP A 46 10.92 1.27 0.91
N MET A 47 10.32 0.67 1.95
CA MET A 47 11.02 0.32 3.18
C MET A 47 10.83 -1.15 3.53
N CYS A 48 11.94 -1.86 3.71
CA CYS A 48 11.90 -3.23 4.23
C CYS A 48 11.54 -3.22 5.72
N ALA A 49 10.55 -4.02 6.09
CA ALA A 49 10.07 -4.14 7.45
C ALA A 49 9.66 -5.58 7.77
N ARG A 50 9.37 -5.83 9.05
CA ARG A 50 8.86 -7.09 9.56
C ARG A 50 7.69 -6.83 10.50
N PHE A 51 6.62 -7.59 10.33
CA PHE A 51 5.51 -7.69 11.28
C PHE A 51 5.50 -9.11 11.83
N ASP A 52 5.71 -9.27 13.14
CA ASP A 52 6.00 -10.56 13.76
C ASP A 52 7.11 -11.33 13.02
N ASN A 53 6.77 -12.42 12.32
CA ASN A 53 7.71 -13.23 11.54
C ASN A 53 7.63 -12.99 10.02
N GLU A 54 6.74 -12.11 9.56
CA GLU A 54 6.51 -11.83 8.15
C GLU A 54 7.37 -10.64 7.68
N ALA A 55 8.34 -10.91 6.81
CA ALA A 55 9.13 -9.87 6.15
C ALA A 55 8.36 -9.29 4.95
N MET A 56 8.48 -7.99 4.73
CA MET A 56 7.74 -7.28 3.69
C MET A 56 8.50 -6.05 3.20
N THR A 57 8.09 -5.56 2.04
CA THR A 57 8.47 -4.24 1.53
C THR A 57 7.26 -3.32 1.60
N LEU A 58 7.29 -2.36 2.52
CA LEU A 58 6.27 -1.33 2.66
C LEU A 58 6.38 -0.35 1.49
N LEU A 59 5.29 -0.23 0.73
CA LEU A 59 5.25 0.60 -0.47
C LEU A 59 5.04 2.06 -0.08
N GLN A 60 5.79 2.96 -0.71
CA GLN A 60 5.66 4.41 -0.50
C GLN A 60 5.46 5.13 -1.83
N THR A 61 5.13 6.40 -1.77
CA THR A 61 5.06 7.26 -2.95
C THR A 61 6.39 7.97 -3.10
N TRP A 62 7.08 7.76 -4.21
CA TRP A 62 8.42 8.32 -4.44
C TRP A 62 8.38 9.78 -4.92
N SER A 63 7.36 10.13 -5.70
CA SER A 63 7.18 11.45 -6.31
C SER A 63 5.72 11.67 -6.73
N GLU A 64 5.40 12.86 -7.23
CA GLU A 64 4.06 13.15 -7.77
C GLU A 64 3.72 12.27 -8.99
N GLU A 65 4.70 11.98 -9.86
CA GLU A 65 4.51 11.07 -10.99
C GLU A 65 4.27 9.64 -10.50
N ASP A 66 4.99 9.24 -9.46
CA ASP A 66 4.83 7.91 -8.87
C ASP A 66 3.46 7.73 -8.20
N LEU A 67 2.90 8.78 -7.59
CA LEU A 67 1.54 8.76 -7.05
C LEU A 67 0.49 8.38 -8.11
N LEU A 68 0.66 8.85 -9.35
CA LEU A 68 -0.24 8.48 -10.45
C LEU A 68 -0.17 6.98 -10.71
N ARG A 69 1.04 6.42 -10.78
CA ARG A 69 1.27 4.98 -11.01
C ARG A 69 0.74 4.13 -9.85
N VAL A 70 0.95 4.56 -8.61
CA VAL A 70 0.39 3.91 -7.42
C VAL A 70 -1.14 3.85 -7.51
N GLN A 71 -1.80 4.96 -7.85
CA GLN A 71 -3.25 4.99 -8.01
C GLN A 71 -3.73 4.10 -9.16
N GLU A 72 -3.05 4.08 -10.31
CA GLU A 72 -3.35 3.20 -11.44
C GLU A 72 -3.26 1.72 -11.03
N ASN A 73 -2.22 1.33 -10.31
CA ASN A 73 -2.03 -0.04 -9.83
C ASN A 73 -3.14 -0.44 -8.84
N LEU A 74 -3.50 0.44 -7.90
CA LEU A 74 -4.59 0.21 -6.95
C LEU A 74 -5.95 0.09 -7.65
N ILE A 75 -6.21 0.92 -8.67
CA ILE A 75 -7.41 0.80 -9.52
C ILE A 75 -7.42 -0.54 -10.24
N GLY A 76 -6.31 -0.96 -10.86
CA GLY A 76 -6.19 -2.25 -11.53
C GLY A 76 -6.48 -3.45 -10.60
N HIS A 77 -6.00 -3.38 -9.36
CA HIS A 77 -6.29 -4.35 -8.31
C HIS A 77 -7.79 -4.39 -7.98
N LEU A 78 -8.40 -3.23 -7.70
CA LEU A 78 -9.82 -3.11 -7.38
C LEU A 78 -10.74 -3.56 -8.53
N VAL A 79 -10.37 -3.29 -9.79
CA VAL A 79 -11.08 -3.80 -10.98
C VAL A 79 -11.08 -5.32 -11.01
N THR A 80 -9.92 -5.94 -10.75
CA THR A 80 -9.79 -7.41 -10.70
C THR A 80 -10.63 -7.99 -9.58
N GLN A 81 -10.60 -7.39 -8.39
CA GLN A 81 -11.42 -7.81 -7.25
C GLN A 81 -12.91 -7.69 -7.55
N LYS A 82 -13.36 -6.58 -8.16
CA LYS A 82 -14.76 -6.38 -8.56
C LYS A 82 -15.21 -7.45 -9.56
N ARG A 83 -14.39 -7.76 -10.57
CA ARG A 83 -14.66 -8.83 -11.56
C ARG A 83 -14.82 -10.19 -10.89
N LEU A 84 -14.00 -10.48 -9.88
CA LEU A 84 -14.02 -11.74 -9.13
C LEU A 84 -14.99 -11.74 -7.94
N LYS A 85 -15.76 -10.67 -7.74
CA LYS A 85 -16.69 -10.48 -6.61
C LYS A 85 -16.02 -10.62 -5.24
N LEU A 86 -14.77 -10.16 -5.12
CA LEU A 86 -14.01 -10.11 -3.88
C LEU A 86 -14.27 -8.78 -3.17
N SER A 87 -14.18 -8.75 -1.83
CA SER A 87 -14.30 -7.47 -1.11
C SER A 87 -13.11 -6.56 -1.46
N PRO A 88 -13.32 -5.24 -1.58
CA PRO A 88 -12.27 -4.31 -1.98
C PRO A 88 -11.19 -4.18 -0.92
N THR A 89 -9.93 -4.20 -1.36
CA THR A 89 -8.74 -3.95 -0.52
C THR A 89 -7.78 -3.05 -1.27
N LEU A 90 -6.92 -2.34 -0.55
CA LEU A 90 -5.85 -1.53 -1.13
C LEU A 90 -4.53 -2.04 -0.55
N PHE A 91 -3.67 -2.60 -1.40
CA PHE A 91 -2.37 -3.13 -0.96
C PHE A 91 -1.46 -2.00 -0.51
N ILE A 92 -0.62 -2.27 0.48
CA ILE A 92 0.31 -1.32 1.12
C ILE A 92 1.72 -1.91 1.29
N ALA A 93 1.88 -3.22 1.18
CA ALA A 93 3.19 -3.87 1.18
C ALA A 93 3.19 -5.12 0.30
N THR A 94 4.35 -5.44 -0.27
CA THR A 94 4.61 -6.71 -0.95
C THR A 94 5.35 -7.68 -0.04
N LEU A 95 5.24 -8.96 -0.36
CA LEU A 95 5.94 -10.06 0.31
C LEU A 95 6.87 -10.75 -0.69
N ASP A 96 7.73 -11.65 -0.22
CA ASP A 96 8.58 -12.49 -1.11
C ASP A 96 7.75 -13.36 -2.07
N SER A 97 6.53 -13.71 -1.66
CA SER A 97 5.56 -14.38 -2.52
C SER A 97 4.93 -13.37 -3.49
N GLU A 98 5.10 -13.59 -4.80
CA GLU A 98 4.50 -12.74 -5.84
C GLU A 98 2.96 -12.70 -5.79
N MET A 99 2.34 -13.70 -5.17
CA MET A 99 0.89 -13.84 -5.10
C MET A 99 0.29 -13.28 -3.81
N ASP A 100 1.09 -13.06 -2.78
CA ASP A 100 0.60 -12.57 -1.49
C ASP A 100 1.01 -11.11 -1.27
N VAL A 101 0.06 -10.30 -0.80
CA VAL A 101 0.29 -8.89 -0.47
C VAL A 101 -0.33 -8.56 0.88
N ILE A 102 0.14 -7.48 1.51
CA ILE A 102 -0.50 -6.92 2.68
C ILE A 102 -1.31 -5.71 2.25
N SER A 103 -2.57 -5.66 2.68
CA SER A 103 -3.55 -4.67 2.24
C SER A 103 -4.41 -4.18 3.39
N VAL A 104 -5.02 -3.01 3.20
CA VAL A 104 -6.12 -2.52 4.03
C VAL A 104 -7.44 -3.00 3.45
N CYS A 105 -8.25 -3.68 4.25
CA CYS A 105 -9.61 -4.05 3.88
C CYS A 105 -10.51 -2.82 3.88
N ASN A 106 -11.00 -2.41 2.72
CA ASN A 106 -11.71 -1.14 2.58
C ASN A 106 -13.07 -1.12 3.32
N LEU A 107 -13.61 -2.30 3.66
CA LEU A 107 -14.86 -2.41 4.42
C LEU A 107 -14.67 -2.27 5.93
N THR A 108 -13.51 -2.68 6.46
CA THR A 108 -13.30 -2.83 7.92
C THR A 108 -12.18 -1.96 8.47
N GLY A 109 -11.26 -1.49 7.62
CA GLY A 109 -10.03 -0.81 8.06
C GLY A 109 -8.93 -1.76 8.56
N ASN A 110 -9.21 -3.06 8.70
CA ASN A 110 -8.23 -4.05 9.11
C ASN A 110 -7.08 -4.14 8.10
N VAL A 111 -5.87 -4.33 8.60
CA VAL A 111 -4.72 -4.74 7.78
C VAL A 111 -4.74 -6.26 7.66
N ILE A 112 -4.66 -6.76 6.44
CA ILE A 112 -4.76 -8.18 6.10
C ILE A 112 -3.61 -8.61 5.20
N LYS A 113 -3.18 -9.87 5.34
CA LYS A 113 -2.46 -10.59 4.27
C LYS A 113 -3.49 -11.24 3.36
N GLU A 114 -3.38 -11.05 2.05
CA GLU A 114 -4.27 -11.68 1.07
C GLU A 114 -3.51 -12.33 -0.07
N THR A 115 -4.07 -13.41 -0.61
CA THR A 115 -3.59 -14.01 -1.86
C THR A 115 -4.41 -13.44 -3.03
N LEU A 116 -3.74 -12.76 -3.95
CA LEU A 116 -4.34 -12.07 -5.10
C LEU A 116 -5.29 -12.98 -5.89
N GLY A 117 -6.46 -12.45 -6.23
CA GLY A 117 -7.49 -13.16 -6.99
C GLY A 117 -8.28 -14.22 -6.21
N THR A 118 -8.08 -14.33 -4.89
CA THR A 118 -8.78 -15.32 -4.05
C THR A 118 -9.48 -14.68 -2.85
N GLN A 119 -10.28 -15.47 -2.13
CA GLN A 119 -10.86 -15.06 -0.84
C GLN A 119 -9.95 -15.37 0.37
N LYS A 120 -8.75 -15.93 0.15
CA LYS A 120 -7.83 -16.31 1.21
C LYS A 120 -7.23 -15.06 1.85
N ARG A 121 -7.61 -14.79 3.10
CA ARG A 121 -7.24 -13.60 3.85
C ARG A 121 -6.94 -13.95 5.30
N GLN A 122 -5.94 -13.31 5.87
CA GLN A 122 -5.60 -13.36 7.28
C GLN A 122 -5.53 -11.94 7.83
N ILE A 123 -6.25 -11.66 8.92
CA ILE A 123 -6.14 -10.37 9.61
C ILE A 123 -4.80 -10.33 10.35
N LEU A 124 -4.04 -9.27 10.13
CA LEU A 124 -2.78 -8.99 10.81
C LEU A 124 -2.96 -7.96 11.91
N SER A 125 -3.75 -6.92 11.67
CA SER A 125 -4.01 -5.85 12.62
C SER A 125 -5.40 -5.26 12.43
N ALA A 126 -5.96 -4.71 13.52
CA ALA A 126 -7.27 -4.07 13.53
C ALA A 126 -7.27 -2.70 12.81
N SER A 127 -6.11 -2.05 12.69
CA SER A 127 -5.99 -0.76 12.02
C SER A 127 -4.61 -0.58 11.38
N LEU A 128 -4.53 0.33 10.40
CA LEU A 128 -3.25 0.69 9.78
C LEU A 128 -2.29 1.35 10.77
N ALA A 129 -2.80 2.20 11.67
CA ALA A 129 -1.97 2.86 12.67
C ALA A 129 -1.34 1.82 13.63
N ASP A 130 -2.14 0.87 14.12
CA ASP A 130 -1.62 -0.20 14.98
C ASP A 130 -0.64 -1.08 14.23
N PHE A 131 -0.90 -1.40 12.96
CA PHE A 131 0.03 -2.17 12.14
C PHE A 131 1.40 -1.49 12.03
N LEU A 132 1.42 -0.21 11.66
CA LEU A 132 2.67 0.56 11.50
C LEU A 132 3.45 0.68 12.81
N ASN A 133 2.77 0.85 13.95
CA ASN A 133 3.40 0.93 15.28
C ASN A 133 4.08 -0.37 15.73
N HIS A 134 3.71 -1.52 15.15
CA HIS A 134 4.29 -2.82 15.47
C HIS A 134 5.31 -3.29 14.42
N LEU A 135 5.61 -2.48 13.40
CA LEU A 135 6.63 -2.82 12.41
C LEU A 135 8.02 -2.66 13.01
N HIS A 136 8.87 -3.64 12.70
CA HIS A 136 10.31 -3.58 12.95
C HIS A 136 11.05 -3.36 11.62
N PRO A 137 11.96 -2.38 11.54
CA PRO A 137 12.80 -2.21 10.34
C PRO A 137 13.60 -3.48 10.03
N LEU A 138 13.72 -3.81 8.75
CA LEU A 138 14.57 -4.89 8.26
C LEU A 138 15.70 -4.27 7.43
N VAL A 139 16.94 -4.41 7.90
CA VAL A 139 18.15 -3.80 7.30
C VAL A 139 19.05 -4.87 6.73
#